data_AF-A0A970HBE2-F1
#
_entry.id   AF-A0A970HBE2-F1
#
_cell.length_a   1.000
_cell.length_b   1.000
_cell.length_c   1.000
_cell.angle_alpha   90.00
_cell.angle_beta   90.00
_cell.angle_gamma   90.00
#
_symmetry.space_group_name_H-M   'P 1'
#
loop_
_entity.id
_entity.type
_entity.pdbx_description
1 polymer ?
#
loop_
_entity_poly.entity_id
_entity_poly.type
_entity_poly.pdbx_seq_one_letter_code
_entity_poly.pdbx_strand_id
1 'polypeptide(L)'
;MKKLFSFVLAFALLAGASAAFAQLELPRPSPKASVMQQVGITEMTITYSRPGVKGRAIWGELVPWGEVWRTGANEATTITFSTPVTIAGTAVPAGTYGLFTIPGEKEWTVILNKAAKQWGAYEYKPEEDLLRFPVTPTAAPFTERLTFTFPNTTPDGTDVTLTWKELAVSFHVAVDVHALVLDGVRKAIAEAKEDDWRTPLRAATYCLDNGVGLDEARGWVERSLAVQASMGGLLAQARFAALDGDKAAAVKLAQRAIAVGKQADPKTDTTMVERFIKEWSQ
;
A
#
# COMPACT_ATOMS: atom_id res chain seq x y z
N MET A 1 -24.81 -48.81 48.16
CA MET A 1 -23.34 -48.63 48.12
C MET A 1 -23.04 -47.29 47.43
N LYS A 2 -23.08 -46.18 48.18
CA LYS A 2 -22.99 -44.79 47.67
C LYS A 2 -21.79 -44.01 48.24
N LYS A 3 -20.69 -44.70 48.53
CA LYS A 3 -19.50 -44.10 49.18
C LYS A 3 -18.18 -44.52 48.52
N LEU A 4 -18.15 -44.55 47.19
CA LEU A 4 -16.91 -44.85 46.44
C LEU A 4 -16.70 -43.90 45.24
N PHE A 5 -17.13 -42.64 45.38
CA PHE A 5 -17.00 -41.64 44.30
C PHE A 5 -16.45 -40.28 44.78
N SER A 6 -15.87 -40.22 45.98
CA SER A 6 -15.43 -38.94 46.59
C SER A 6 -13.91 -38.80 46.74
N PHE A 7 -13.09 -39.68 46.14
CA PHE A 7 -11.63 -39.62 46.29
C PHE A 7 -10.82 -39.43 45.00
N VAL A 8 -11.47 -39.34 43.83
CA VAL A 8 -10.76 -39.08 42.54
C VAL A 8 -10.81 -37.59 42.16
N LEU A 9 -11.68 -36.78 42.79
CA LEU A 9 -11.82 -35.36 42.45
C LEU A 9 -10.75 -34.46 43.11
N ALA A 10 -10.00 -34.96 44.09
CA ALA A 10 -9.00 -34.17 44.82
C ALA A 10 -7.60 -34.18 44.18
N PHE A 11 -7.34 -35.06 43.20
CA PHE A 11 -6.01 -35.14 42.54
C PHE A 11 -5.98 -34.52 41.13
N ALA A 12 -7.14 -34.15 40.57
CA ALA A 12 -7.25 -33.52 39.26
C ALA A 12 -7.16 -31.98 39.29
N LEU A 13 -7.02 -31.37 40.47
CA LEU A 13 -7.03 -29.91 40.65
C LEU A 13 -5.64 -29.28 40.89
N LEU A 14 -4.55 -30.07 40.87
CA LEU A 14 -3.18 -29.56 41.11
C LEU A 14 -2.27 -29.49 39.87
N ALA A 15 -2.76 -29.80 38.66
CA ALA A 15 -1.92 -29.88 37.45
C ALA A 15 -2.13 -28.72 36.44
N GLY A 16 -2.59 -27.55 36.89
CA GLY A 16 -3.03 -26.48 35.98
C GLY A 16 -2.52 -25.06 36.28
N ALA A 17 -1.55 -24.88 37.18
CA ALA A 17 -0.92 -23.59 37.40
C ALA A 17 0.49 -23.58 36.80
N SER A 18 0.56 -23.60 35.46
CA SER A 18 1.71 -23.02 34.78
C SER A 18 1.71 -21.53 35.14
N ALA A 19 2.47 -21.17 36.18
CA ALA A 19 2.84 -19.80 36.44
C ALA A 19 3.62 -19.34 35.20
N ALA A 20 2.91 -18.67 34.29
CA ALA A 20 3.54 -17.77 33.36
C ALA A 20 4.28 -16.75 34.24
N PHE A 21 5.60 -16.92 34.37
CA PHE A 21 6.43 -15.84 34.86
C PHE A 21 6.20 -14.69 33.89
N ALA A 22 5.35 -13.74 34.27
CA ALA A 22 5.25 -12.47 33.58
C ALA A 22 6.66 -11.88 33.63
N GLN A 23 7.34 -11.90 32.50
CA GLN A 23 8.67 -11.33 32.37
C GLN A 23 8.57 -9.87 32.81
N LEU A 24 9.42 -9.44 33.74
CA LEU A 24 9.41 -8.07 34.25
C LEU A 24 9.58 -7.11 33.05
N GLU A 25 8.50 -6.44 32.66
CA GLU A 25 8.52 -5.46 31.58
C GLU A 25 9.08 -4.13 32.08
N LEU A 26 10.32 -3.83 31.71
CA LEU A 26 10.95 -2.55 31.98
C LEU A 26 10.94 -1.67 30.72
N PRO A 27 10.83 -0.34 30.85
CA PRO A 27 10.94 0.58 29.72
C PRO A 27 12.24 0.38 28.94
N ARG A 28 12.13 0.11 27.63
CA ARG A 28 13.30 -0.04 26.75
C ARG A 28 13.98 1.33 26.54
N PRO A 29 15.32 1.45 26.63
CA PRO A 29 16.03 2.70 26.35
C PRO A 29 15.77 3.28 24.95
N SER A 30 15.50 2.38 24.00
CA SER A 30 15.04 2.66 22.64
C SER A 30 13.62 2.09 22.50
N PRO A 31 12.59 2.90 22.75
CA PRO A 31 11.20 2.47 22.63
C PRO A 31 10.86 2.03 21.20
N LYS A 32 9.96 1.05 21.10
CA LYS A 32 9.40 0.62 19.82
C LYS A 32 8.40 1.65 19.30
N ALA A 33 8.33 1.79 17.98
CA ALA A 33 7.36 2.63 17.30
C ALA A 33 7.02 2.07 15.91
N SER A 34 5.94 2.59 15.34
CA SER A 34 5.54 2.32 13.98
C SER A 34 4.97 3.58 13.33
N VAL A 35 5.11 3.67 12.01
CA VAL A 35 4.44 4.66 11.17
C VAL A 35 3.85 3.94 9.97
N MET A 36 2.66 4.35 9.55
CA MET A 36 1.94 3.78 8.41
C MET A 36 1.47 4.89 7.47
N GLN A 37 1.51 4.61 6.17
CA GLN A 37 1.02 5.48 5.11
C GLN A 37 0.27 4.65 4.07
N GLN A 38 -0.86 5.19 3.59
CA GLN A 38 -1.59 4.66 2.45
C GLN A 38 -1.23 5.46 1.19
N VAL A 39 -0.87 4.77 0.10
CA VAL A 39 -0.57 5.32 -1.23
C VAL A 39 -1.42 4.57 -2.25
N GLY A 40 -2.42 5.25 -2.83
CA GLY A 40 -3.46 4.58 -3.61
C GLY A 40 -4.18 3.51 -2.77
N ILE A 41 -4.03 2.25 -3.14
CA ILE A 41 -4.56 1.09 -2.39
C ILE A 41 -3.47 0.27 -1.69
N THR A 42 -2.25 0.80 -1.65
CA THR A 42 -1.08 0.18 -1.01
C THR A 42 -0.88 0.74 0.38
N GLU A 43 -0.79 -0.13 1.37
CA GLU A 43 -0.40 0.21 2.74
C GLU A 43 1.09 -0.03 2.91
N MET A 44 1.77 0.96 3.46
CA MET A 44 3.20 0.93 3.76
C MET A 44 3.40 1.12 5.26
N THR A 45 4.01 0.17 5.94
CA THR A 45 4.23 0.22 7.39
C THR A 45 5.71 0.04 7.72
N ILE A 46 6.27 0.97 8.51
CA ILE A 46 7.62 0.85 9.08
C ILE A 46 7.49 0.62 10.58
N THR A 47 8.09 -0.46 11.08
CA THR A 47 8.20 -0.77 12.52
C THR A 47 9.66 -0.78 12.92
N TYR A 48 10.00 -0.07 14.00
CA TYR A 48 11.38 0.19 14.38
C TYR A 48 11.51 0.50 15.86
N SER A 49 12.72 0.40 16.42
CA SER A 49 13.01 1.00 17.73
C SER A 49 13.80 2.29 17.58
N ARG A 50 13.46 3.29 18.39
CA ARG A 50 13.88 4.69 18.22
C ARG A 50 14.99 5.10 19.21
N PRO A 51 16.29 4.84 18.92
CA PRO A 51 17.38 5.26 19.80
C PRO A 51 17.43 6.78 19.93
N GLY A 52 17.85 7.24 21.12
CA GLY A 52 18.15 8.65 21.38
C GLY A 52 19.62 8.98 21.12
N VAL A 53 19.93 10.22 20.71
CA VAL A 53 21.31 10.70 20.58
C VAL A 53 22.00 10.70 21.95
N LYS A 54 21.34 11.26 22.98
CA LYS A 54 21.82 11.32 24.37
C LYS A 54 23.23 11.92 24.52
N GLY A 55 23.53 12.97 23.75
CA GLY A 55 24.83 13.64 23.79
C GLY A 55 26.02 12.85 23.23
N ARG A 56 25.79 11.68 22.63
CA ARG A 56 26.85 10.83 22.04
C ARG A 56 27.15 11.25 20.61
N ALA A 57 28.36 10.92 20.15
CA ALA A 57 28.65 10.86 18.73
C ALA A 57 27.93 9.66 18.11
N ILE A 58 27.23 9.90 17.01
CA ILE A 58 26.38 8.89 16.37
C ILE A 58 27.11 8.28 15.19
N TRP A 59 27.43 9.09 14.21
CA TRP A 59 28.00 8.64 12.96
C TRP A 59 29.52 8.49 13.07
N GLY A 60 30.05 7.35 12.65
CA GLY A 60 31.46 6.99 12.80
C GLY A 60 31.84 6.43 14.18
N GLU A 61 30.93 6.47 15.16
CA GLU A 61 31.12 5.87 16.49
C GLU A 61 30.02 4.86 16.82
N LEU A 62 28.87 5.31 17.32
CA LEU A 62 27.76 4.41 17.67
C LEU A 62 27.24 3.63 16.46
N VAL A 63 27.24 4.28 15.31
CA VAL A 63 26.93 3.72 13.99
C VAL A 63 28.20 3.88 13.15
N PRO A 64 29.02 2.82 13.02
CA PRO A 64 30.25 2.86 12.24
C PRO A 64 29.99 3.11 10.76
N TRP A 65 30.92 3.78 10.10
CA TRP A 65 30.89 3.95 8.65
C TRP A 65 31.31 2.65 7.95
N GLY A 66 30.72 2.37 6.78
CA GLY A 66 31.04 1.20 5.97
C GLY A 66 30.50 -0.13 6.49
N GLU A 67 29.83 -0.12 7.64
CA GLU A 67 29.28 -1.32 8.29
C GLU A 67 27.77 -1.42 8.12
N VAL A 68 27.27 -2.66 8.02
CA VAL A 68 25.83 -2.92 7.97
C VAL A 68 25.18 -2.57 9.31
N TRP A 69 24.17 -1.72 9.24
CA TRP A 69 23.38 -1.29 10.39
C TRP A 69 21.92 -1.62 10.17
N ARG A 70 21.27 -2.12 11.22
CA ARG A 70 19.83 -2.46 11.28
C ARG A 70 18.87 -1.27 11.17
N THR A 71 19.41 -0.08 10.88
CA THR A 71 18.69 1.20 10.73
C THR A 71 17.74 1.49 11.91
N GLY A 72 18.22 1.24 13.13
CA GLY A 72 17.43 1.31 14.36
C GLY A 72 18.15 0.76 15.59
N ALA A 73 17.38 0.35 16.60
CA ALA A 73 17.86 -0.31 17.83
C ALA A 73 17.10 -1.62 18.10
N ASN A 74 17.68 -2.51 18.92
CA ASN A 74 17.10 -3.80 19.27
C ASN A 74 16.90 -4.70 18.03
N GLU A 75 15.66 -5.01 17.67
CA GLU A 75 15.28 -5.69 16.43
C GLU A 75 15.63 -4.82 15.19
N ALA A 76 15.87 -5.46 14.06
CA ALA A 76 16.01 -4.77 12.79
C ALA A 76 14.73 -4.01 12.44
N THR A 77 14.89 -2.80 11.90
CA THR A 77 13.77 -2.04 11.34
C THR A 77 13.13 -2.86 10.24
N THR A 78 11.80 -2.94 10.22
CA THR A 78 11.07 -3.63 9.15
C THR A 78 10.23 -2.66 8.38
N ILE A 79 10.19 -2.83 7.06
CA ILE A 79 9.27 -2.14 6.16
C ILE A 79 8.36 -3.16 5.48
N THR A 80 7.06 -2.90 5.46
CA THR A 80 6.03 -3.78 4.89
C THR A 80 5.25 -3.05 3.82
N PHE A 81 5.00 -3.73 2.70
CA PHE A 81 4.15 -3.26 1.60
C PHE A 81 3.01 -4.26 1.39
N SER A 82 1.76 -3.79 1.37
CA SER A 82 0.59 -4.67 1.16
C SER A 82 0.40 -5.10 -0.31
N THR A 83 1.01 -4.37 -1.24
CA THR A 83 1.03 -4.67 -2.68
C THR A 83 2.46 -4.46 -3.22
N PRO A 84 2.75 -4.91 -4.46
CA PRO A 84 4.02 -4.59 -5.10
C PRO A 84 4.26 -3.08 -5.26
N VAL A 85 5.52 -2.67 -5.09
CA VAL A 85 5.98 -1.27 -5.23
C VAL A 85 7.23 -1.21 -6.11
N THR A 86 7.65 -0.01 -6.51
CA THR A 86 8.92 0.22 -7.21
C THR A 86 9.82 1.12 -6.39
N ILE A 87 11.07 0.70 -6.19
CA ILE A 87 12.08 1.45 -5.42
C ILE A 87 13.37 1.47 -6.23
N ALA A 88 13.92 2.66 -6.45
CA ALA A 88 15.14 2.85 -7.27
C ALA A 88 15.06 2.14 -8.63
N GLY A 89 13.89 2.20 -9.30
CA GLY A 89 13.64 1.55 -10.59
C GLY A 89 13.48 0.03 -10.54
N THR A 90 13.52 -0.60 -9.37
CA THR A 90 13.37 -2.04 -9.20
C THR A 90 12.01 -2.39 -8.59
N ALA A 91 11.32 -3.36 -9.19
CA ALA A 91 10.08 -3.90 -8.65
C ALA A 91 10.34 -4.69 -7.36
N VAL A 92 9.59 -4.37 -6.32
CA VAL A 92 9.63 -5.00 -5.00
C VAL A 92 8.28 -5.65 -4.74
N PRO A 93 8.20 -6.98 -4.61
CA PRO A 93 6.95 -7.67 -4.32
C PRO A 93 6.33 -7.22 -2.99
N ALA A 94 5.02 -7.40 -2.86
CA ALA A 94 4.35 -7.26 -1.56
C ALA A 94 5.01 -8.17 -0.51
N GLY A 95 5.16 -7.67 0.71
CA GLY A 95 5.83 -8.43 1.77
C GLY A 95 6.43 -7.55 2.85
N THR A 96 7.02 -8.20 3.84
CA THR A 96 7.77 -7.56 4.92
C THR A 96 9.25 -7.82 4.72
N TYR A 97 10.04 -6.75 4.76
CA TYR A 97 11.48 -6.76 4.55
C TYR A 97 12.19 -6.13 5.74
N GLY A 98 13.40 -6.62 6.05
CA GLY A 98 14.33 -5.95 6.94
C GLY A 98 14.94 -4.75 6.22
N LEU A 99 14.86 -3.57 6.83
CA LEU A 99 15.47 -2.35 6.34
C LEU A 99 16.82 -2.17 7.03
N PHE A 100 17.88 -2.39 6.26
CA PHE A 100 19.25 -2.16 6.69
C PHE A 100 19.84 -1.00 5.89
N THR A 101 20.91 -0.42 6.43
CA THR A 101 21.71 0.58 5.74
C THR A 101 23.19 0.31 5.96
N ILE A 102 24.02 0.72 5.00
CA ILE A 102 25.46 0.88 5.19
C ILE A 102 25.73 2.38 5.14
N PRO A 103 25.90 3.03 6.30
CA PRO A 103 26.21 4.45 6.35
C PRO A 103 27.59 4.74 5.77
N GLY A 104 27.69 5.82 5.00
CA GLY A 104 28.96 6.40 4.58
C GLY A 104 28.92 7.92 4.70
N GLU A 105 30.08 8.57 4.60
CA GLU A 105 30.18 10.02 4.79
C GLU A 105 29.46 10.83 3.69
N LYS A 106 29.45 10.31 2.46
CA LYS A 106 28.89 11.00 1.28
C LYS A 106 27.70 10.26 0.66
N GLU A 107 27.64 8.95 0.86
CA GLU A 107 26.65 8.08 0.26
C GLU A 107 26.36 6.96 1.25
N TRP A 108 25.09 6.60 1.35
CA TRP A 108 24.62 5.45 2.10
C TRP A 108 24.10 4.41 1.13
N THR A 109 24.25 3.12 1.47
CA THR A 109 23.49 2.07 0.80
C THR A 109 22.26 1.76 1.63
N VAL A 110 21.07 1.80 1.04
CA VAL A 110 19.83 1.25 1.63
C VAL A 110 19.65 -0.17 1.13
N ILE A 111 19.20 -1.05 2.02
CA ILE A 111 19.08 -2.48 1.78
C ILE A 111 17.71 -2.97 2.23
N LEU A 112 17.00 -3.65 1.34
CA LEU A 112 15.84 -4.47 1.68
C LEU A 112 16.27 -5.93 1.73
N ASN A 113 16.16 -6.55 2.90
CA ASN A 113 16.55 -7.92 3.15
C ASN A 113 15.31 -8.81 3.40
N LYS A 114 15.25 -9.99 2.77
CA LYS A 114 14.12 -10.93 2.84
C LYS A 114 13.94 -11.55 4.23
N ALA A 115 15.02 -11.69 5.00
CA ALA A 115 14.95 -12.15 6.39
C ALA A 115 14.56 -10.98 7.31
N ALA A 116 13.27 -10.62 7.35
CA ALA A 116 12.85 -9.37 7.97
C ALA A 116 12.97 -9.31 9.50
N LYS A 117 12.78 -10.44 10.20
CA LYS A 117 12.76 -10.49 11.66
C LYS A 117 14.13 -10.93 12.17
N GLN A 118 15.01 -9.96 12.43
CA GLN A 118 16.35 -10.21 12.97
C GLN A 118 16.56 -9.39 14.25
N TRP A 119 17.36 -9.91 15.17
CA TRP A 119 17.89 -9.10 16.27
C TRP A 119 19.21 -8.47 15.85
N GLY A 120 19.30 -7.15 15.91
CA GLY A 120 20.53 -6.47 15.51
C GLY A 120 20.78 -6.57 14.00
N ALA A 121 22.06 -6.71 13.63
CA ALA A 121 22.53 -7.08 12.30
C ALA A 121 23.44 -8.34 12.36
N TYR A 122 23.38 -9.10 13.46
CA TYR A 122 24.28 -10.23 13.70
C TYR A 122 23.96 -11.44 12.81
N GLU A 123 22.70 -11.58 12.43
CA GLU A 123 22.19 -12.64 11.56
C GLU A 123 22.08 -12.18 10.10
N TYR A 124 22.59 -10.97 9.79
CA TYR A 124 22.52 -10.41 8.45
C TYR A 124 23.33 -11.26 7.47
N LYS A 125 22.72 -11.54 6.33
CA LYS A 125 23.28 -12.33 5.23
C LYS A 125 23.07 -11.57 3.92
N PRO A 126 24.14 -11.15 3.22
CA PRO A 126 24.02 -10.47 1.93
C PRO A 126 23.22 -11.26 0.88
N GLU A 127 23.18 -12.58 0.97
CA GLU A 127 22.44 -13.46 0.07
C GLU A 127 20.91 -13.31 0.20
N GLU A 128 20.47 -12.76 1.33
CA GLU A 128 19.06 -12.46 1.61
C GLU A 128 18.66 -11.05 1.17
N ASP A 129 19.59 -10.25 0.64
CA ASP A 129 19.25 -8.93 0.10
C ASP A 129 18.39 -9.08 -1.16
N LEU A 130 17.21 -8.48 -1.14
CA LEU A 130 16.36 -8.33 -2.32
C LEU A 130 16.83 -7.16 -3.18
N LEU A 131 17.17 -6.05 -2.53
CA LEU A 131 17.49 -4.80 -3.20
C LEU A 131 18.54 -4.02 -2.39
N ARG A 132 19.53 -3.48 -3.10
CA ARG A 132 20.52 -2.54 -2.55
C ARG A 132 20.61 -1.34 -3.48
N PHE A 133 20.56 -0.14 -2.94
CA PHE A 133 20.64 1.08 -3.75
C PHE A 133 21.29 2.23 -2.98
N PRO A 134 22.02 3.11 -3.68
CA PRO A 134 22.64 4.27 -3.06
C PRO A 134 21.62 5.37 -2.79
N VAL A 135 21.84 6.11 -1.71
CA VAL A 135 21.12 7.34 -1.35
C VAL A 135 22.09 8.34 -0.75
N THR A 136 21.90 9.62 -1.04
CA THR A 136 22.75 10.68 -0.48
C THR A 136 22.14 11.18 0.84
N PRO A 137 22.86 11.09 1.98
CA PRO A 137 22.40 11.70 3.21
C PRO A 137 22.42 13.23 3.08
N THR A 138 21.41 13.90 3.64
CA THR A 138 21.31 15.35 3.64
C THR A 138 21.35 15.88 5.06
N ALA A 139 21.82 17.12 5.24
CA ALA A 139 21.70 17.81 6.51
C ALA A 139 20.22 17.97 6.90
N ALA A 140 19.93 17.83 8.19
CA ALA A 140 18.59 17.98 8.76
C ALA A 140 18.65 18.67 10.12
N PRO A 141 17.56 19.31 10.58
CA PRO A 141 17.48 19.81 11.94
C PRO A 141 17.73 18.71 12.99
N PHE A 142 18.32 19.10 14.12
CA PHE A 142 18.63 18.17 15.19
C PHE A 142 17.40 17.38 15.64
N THR A 143 17.50 16.06 15.59
CA THR A 143 16.44 15.11 15.93
C THR A 143 16.96 14.13 16.98
N GLU A 144 16.48 14.26 18.21
CA GLU A 144 16.97 13.48 19.37
C GLU A 144 16.69 11.98 19.20
N ARG A 145 15.48 11.61 18.77
CA ARG A 145 15.11 10.20 18.55
C ARG A 145 14.97 9.91 17.08
N LEU A 146 15.63 8.86 16.61
CA LEU A 146 15.50 8.37 15.24
C LEU A 146 14.03 8.30 14.83
N THR A 147 13.67 8.88 13.69
CA THR A 147 12.29 9.02 13.22
C THR A 147 12.18 8.56 11.78
N PHE A 148 11.14 7.79 11.47
CA PHE A 148 10.69 7.56 10.10
C PHE A 148 9.42 8.37 9.81
N THR A 149 9.35 8.95 8.62
CA THR A 149 8.18 9.68 8.10
C THR A 149 7.94 9.37 6.61
N PHE A 150 6.76 9.72 6.12
CA PHE A 150 6.35 9.60 4.73
C PHE A 150 6.05 10.98 4.08
N PRO A 151 7.05 11.86 3.89
CA PRO A 151 6.82 13.14 3.24
C PRO A 151 6.46 12.98 1.75
N ASN A 152 5.94 14.05 1.15
CA ASN A 152 5.66 14.12 -0.29
C ASN A 152 4.74 13.01 -0.83
N THR A 153 3.76 12.59 -0.03
CA THR A 153 2.79 11.57 -0.48
C THR A 153 1.89 12.11 -1.60
N THR A 154 1.78 11.33 -2.66
CA THR A 154 0.95 11.53 -3.84
C THR A 154 0.05 10.30 -4.05
N PRO A 155 -0.90 10.31 -5.00
CA PRO A 155 -1.73 9.13 -5.27
C PRO A 155 -0.93 7.87 -5.64
N ASP A 156 0.23 8.03 -6.27
CA ASP A 156 1.05 6.97 -6.88
C ASP A 156 2.46 6.84 -6.30
N GLY A 157 2.80 7.57 -5.23
CA GLY A 157 4.08 7.42 -4.57
C GLY A 157 4.23 8.19 -3.26
N THR A 158 5.30 7.89 -2.53
CA THR A 158 5.68 8.60 -1.31
C THR A 158 7.18 8.49 -1.08
N ASP A 159 7.76 9.43 -0.35
CA ASP A 159 9.15 9.32 0.09
C ASP A 159 9.20 8.64 1.46
N VAL A 160 10.15 7.75 1.69
CA VAL A 160 10.46 7.21 3.02
C VAL A 160 11.67 7.96 3.55
N THR A 161 11.50 8.72 4.63
CA THR A 161 12.59 9.51 5.22
C THR A 161 12.93 9.03 6.63
N LEU A 162 14.20 8.68 6.84
CA LEU A 162 14.84 8.50 8.14
C LEU A 162 15.48 9.82 8.56
N THR A 163 15.21 10.31 9.78
CA THR A 163 15.91 11.46 10.38
C THR A 163 16.43 11.11 11.78
N TRP A 164 17.71 11.38 12.03
CA TRP A 164 18.32 11.23 13.37
C TRP A 164 19.59 12.08 13.51
N LYS A 165 19.83 12.65 14.70
CA LYS A 165 20.88 13.65 14.91
C LYS A 165 20.66 14.78 13.88
N GLU A 166 21.60 15.05 13.00
CA GLU A 166 21.56 16.16 12.03
C GLU A 166 21.56 15.63 10.59
N LEU A 167 21.24 14.35 10.39
CA LEU A 167 21.15 13.73 9.07
C LEU A 167 19.72 13.24 8.79
N ALA A 168 19.34 13.39 7.52
CA ALA A 168 18.20 12.72 6.92
C ALA A 168 18.66 11.85 5.75
N VAL A 169 17.97 10.73 5.56
CA VAL A 169 18.15 9.81 4.44
C VAL A 169 16.78 9.51 3.87
N SER A 170 16.57 9.82 2.60
CA SER A 170 15.28 9.67 1.93
C SER A 170 15.39 8.84 0.66
N PHE A 171 14.36 8.05 0.38
CA PHE A 171 14.19 7.37 -0.90
C PHE A 171 12.73 7.32 -1.32
N HIS A 172 12.48 7.42 -2.62
CA HIS A 172 11.15 7.38 -3.17
C HIS A 172 10.65 5.95 -3.34
N VAL A 173 9.37 5.72 -3.03
CA VAL A 173 8.65 4.49 -3.31
C VAL A 173 7.45 4.82 -4.20
N ALA A 174 7.45 4.26 -5.40
CA ALA A 174 6.39 4.42 -6.38
C ALA A 174 5.43 3.21 -6.36
N VAL A 175 4.17 3.46 -6.69
CA VAL A 175 3.08 2.50 -6.74
C VAL A 175 2.38 2.62 -8.10
N ASP A 176 2.34 1.53 -8.86
CA ASP A 176 1.54 1.49 -10.09
C ASP A 176 0.07 1.24 -9.73
N VAL A 177 -0.61 2.32 -9.33
CA VAL A 177 -2.01 2.28 -8.89
C VAL A 177 -2.91 1.73 -9.98
N HIS A 178 -2.66 2.08 -11.24
CA HIS A 178 -3.49 1.65 -12.36
C HIS A 178 -3.34 0.15 -12.60
N ALA A 179 -2.12 -0.40 -12.60
CA ALA A 179 -1.92 -1.83 -12.72
C ALA A 179 -2.59 -2.60 -11.57
N LEU A 180 -2.45 -2.10 -10.32
CA LEU A 180 -3.07 -2.72 -9.16
C LEU A 180 -4.60 -2.71 -9.23
N VAL A 181 -5.20 -1.60 -9.66
CA VAL A 181 -6.66 -1.51 -9.83
C VAL A 181 -7.11 -2.43 -10.96
N LEU A 182 -6.40 -2.46 -12.10
CA LEU A 182 -6.73 -3.33 -13.23
C LEU A 182 -6.71 -4.81 -12.83
N ASP A 183 -5.70 -5.25 -12.07
CA ASP A 183 -5.65 -6.62 -11.54
C ASP A 183 -6.80 -6.93 -10.58
N GLY A 184 -7.16 -5.96 -9.73
CA GLY A 184 -8.29 -6.08 -8.82
C GLY A 184 -9.64 -6.20 -9.55
N VAL A 185 -9.89 -5.34 -10.54
CA VAL A 185 -11.16 -5.36 -11.28
C VAL A 185 -11.28 -6.58 -12.19
N ARG A 186 -10.18 -7.09 -12.76
CA ARG A 186 -10.19 -8.35 -13.54
C ARG A 186 -10.67 -9.51 -12.68
N LYS A 187 -10.15 -9.63 -11.44
CA LYS A 187 -10.58 -10.66 -10.48
C LYS A 187 -12.06 -10.48 -10.10
N ALA A 188 -12.45 -9.25 -9.76
CA ALA A 188 -13.83 -8.95 -9.39
C ALA A 188 -14.83 -9.29 -10.52
N ILE A 189 -14.48 -9.03 -11.78
CA ILE A 189 -15.32 -9.34 -12.95
C ILE A 189 -15.38 -10.85 -13.24
N ALA A 190 -14.28 -11.58 -12.99
CA ALA A 190 -14.26 -13.04 -13.12
C ALA A 190 -15.16 -13.71 -12.07
N GLU A 191 -15.26 -13.14 -10.88
CA GLU A 191 -16.08 -13.63 -9.77
C GLU A 191 -17.51 -13.07 -9.76
N ALA A 192 -17.79 -12.04 -10.57
CA ALA A 192 -19.10 -11.39 -10.63
C ALA A 192 -20.18 -12.35 -11.16
N LYS A 193 -21.35 -12.30 -10.51
CA LYS A 193 -22.55 -13.03 -10.96
C LYS A 193 -22.99 -12.56 -12.34
N GLU A 194 -23.70 -13.42 -13.07
CA GLU A 194 -24.21 -13.09 -14.40
C GLU A 194 -25.16 -11.89 -14.40
N ASP A 195 -25.89 -11.65 -13.31
CA ASP A 195 -26.80 -10.52 -13.14
C ASP A 195 -26.14 -9.25 -12.58
N ASP A 196 -24.83 -9.29 -12.27
CA ASP A 196 -24.08 -8.14 -11.78
C ASP A 196 -23.59 -7.28 -12.94
N TRP A 197 -24.43 -6.33 -13.36
CA TRP A 197 -24.06 -5.31 -14.33
C TRP A 197 -23.18 -4.19 -13.75
N ARG A 198 -23.14 -4.02 -12.42
CA ARG A 198 -22.50 -2.85 -11.78
C ARG A 198 -20.99 -3.00 -11.69
N THR A 199 -20.50 -4.19 -11.33
CA THR A 199 -19.06 -4.47 -11.23
C THR A 199 -18.31 -4.19 -12.54
N PRO A 200 -18.70 -4.76 -13.71
CA PRO A 200 -18.02 -4.48 -14.97
C PRO A 200 -18.17 -3.00 -15.39
N LEU A 201 -19.31 -2.35 -15.09
CA LEU A 201 -19.46 -0.92 -15.38
C LEU A 201 -18.53 -0.03 -14.55
N ARG A 202 -18.38 -0.31 -13.25
CA ARG A 202 -17.47 0.44 -12.37
C ARG A 202 -16.03 0.31 -12.83
N ALA A 203 -15.63 -0.90 -13.23
CA ALA A 203 -14.30 -1.15 -13.79
C ALA A 203 -14.06 -0.38 -15.09
N ALA A 204 -15.02 -0.42 -16.03
CA ALA A 204 -14.90 0.30 -17.28
C ALA A 204 -14.88 1.83 -17.09
N THR A 205 -15.68 2.34 -16.15
CA THR A 205 -15.69 3.78 -15.81
C THR A 205 -14.33 4.22 -15.28
N TYR A 206 -13.72 3.44 -14.36
CA TYR A 206 -12.37 3.73 -13.88
C TYR A 206 -11.35 3.79 -15.03
N CYS A 207 -11.42 2.84 -15.96
CA CYS A 207 -10.56 2.80 -17.14
C CYS A 207 -10.73 4.03 -18.03
N LEU A 208 -11.97 4.43 -18.31
CA LEU A 208 -12.28 5.62 -19.08
C LEU A 208 -11.84 6.93 -18.40
N ASP A 209 -11.95 7.01 -17.07
CA ASP A 209 -11.58 8.19 -16.30
C ASP A 209 -10.06 8.40 -16.22
N ASN A 210 -9.29 7.30 -16.31
CA ASN A 210 -7.83 7.33 -16.20
C ASN A 210 -7.10 7.05 -17.52
N GLY A 211 -7.83 6.72 -18.60
CA GLY A 211 -7.23 6.40 -19.90
C GLY A 211 -6.42 5.10 -19.91
N VAL A 212 -6.74 4.14 -19.04
CA VAL A 212 -6.01 2.87 -18.87
C VAL A 212 -6.90 1.68 -19.22
N GLY A 213 -6.33 0.61 -19.78
CA GLY A 213 -7.07 -0.64 -20.03
C GLY A 213 -8.31 -0.48 -20.93
N LEU A 214 -8.29 0.47 -21.87
CA LEU A 214 -9.47 0.85 -22.67
C LEU A 214 -10.05 -0.31 -23.51
N ASP A 215 -9.20 -1.20 -24.01
CA ASP A 215 -9.63 -2.36 -24.80
C ASP A 215 -10.47 -3.34 -23.96
N GLU A 216 -10.01 -3.69 -22.75
CA GLU A 216 -10.75 -4.54 -21.82
C GLU A 216 -12.03 -3.85 -21.33
N ALA A 217 -11.92 -2.55 -21.03
CA ALA A 217 -13.03 -1.75 -20.53
C ALA A 217 -14.21 -1.69 -21.51
N ARG A 218 -13.96 -1.67 -22.83
CA ARG A 218 -15.03 -1.74 -23.83
C ARG A 218 -15.84 -3.03 -23.71
N GLY A 219 -15.17 -4.17 -23.58
CA GLY A 219 -15.83 -5.46 -23.34
C GLY A 219 -16.61 -5.50 -22.03
N TRP A 220 -16.12 -4.84 -20.98
CA TRP A 220 -16.84 -4.74 -19.71
C TRP A 220 -18.11 -3.87 -19.80
N VAL A 221 -18.09 -2.79 -20.57
CA VAL A 221 -19.31 -2.00 -20.86
C VAL A 221 -20.36 -2.85 -21.58
N GLU A 222 -19.95 -3.60 -22.60
CA GLU A 222 -20.85 -4.47 -23.36
C GLU A 222 -21.46 -5.55 -22.46
N ARG A 223 -20.65 -6.20 -21.62
CA ARG A 223 -21.13 -7.16 -20.61
C ARG A 223 -22.15 -6.52 -19.66
N SER A 224 -21.89 -5.31 -19.17
CA SER A 224 -22.82 -4.59 -18.29
C SER A 224 -24.16 -4.31 -18.99
N LEU A 225 -24.11 -3.79 -20.22
CA LEU A 225 -25.29 -3.41 -20.99
C LEU A 225 -26.13 -4.60 -21.45
N ALA A 226 -25.51 -5.77 -21.65
CA ALA A 226 -26.22 -7.01 -21.95
C ALA A 226 -27.13 -7.45 -20.79
N VAL A 227 -26.76 -7.13 -19.55
CA VAL A 227 -27.53 -7.43 -18.34
C VAL A 227 -28.53 -6.31 -18.05
N GLN A 228 -28.08 -5.06 -18.05
CA GLN A 228 -28.94 -3.91 -17.81
C GLN A 228 -28.50 -2.68 -18.62
N ALA A 229 -29.39 -2.21 -19.49
CA ALA A 229 -29.24 -0.93 -20.17
C ALA A 229 -29.39 0.22 -19.16
N SER A 230 -28.29 0.59 -18.50
CA SER A 230 -28.22 1.66 -17.51
C SER A 230 -27.73 2.97 -18.13
N MET A 231 -28.08 4.10 -17.51
CA MET A 231 -27.56 5.42 -17.90
C MET A 231 -26.02 5.42 -17.92
N GLY A 232 -25.38 4.86 -16.88
CA GLY A 232 -23.93 4.79 -16.79
C GLY A 232 -23.30 3.93 -17.91
N GLY A 233 -23.89 2.77 -18.22
CA GLY A 233 -23.39 1.92 -19.32
C GLY A 233 -23.51 2.59 -20.68
N LEU A 234 -24.64 3.25 -20.96
CA LEU A 234 -24.85 3.96 -22.22
C LEU A 234 -23.94 5.19 -22.34
N LEU A 235 -23.68 5.89 -21.23
CA LEU A 235 -22.71 6.97 -21.18
C LEU A 235 -21.28 6.47 -21.42
N ALA A 236 -20.90 5.35 -20.80
CA ALA A 236 -19.58 4.74 -21.03
C ALA A 236 -19.41 4.33 -22.50
N GLN A 237 -20.44 3.73 -23.11
CA GLN A 237 -20.46 3.42 -24.54
C GLN A 237 -20.37 4.68 -25.41
N ALA A 238 -21.04 5.77 -25.03
CA ALA A 238 -20.94 7.06 -25.69
C ALA A 238 -19.52 7.63 -25.65
N ARG A 239 -18.85 7.55 -24.50
CA ARG A 239 -17.46 8.00 -24.33
C ARG A 239 -16.51 7.21 -25.23
N PHE A 240 -16.70 5.90 -25.37
CA PHE A 240 -15.92 5.09 -26.32
C PHE A 240 -16.15 5.51 -27.77
N ALA A 241 -17.41 5.75 -28.18
CA ALA A 241 -17.69 6.26 -29.52
C ALA A 241 -17.01 7.63 -29.79
N ALA A 242 -16.95 8.50 -28.77
CA ALA A 242 -16.23 9.77 -28.88
C ALA A 242 -14.71 9.58 -29.01
N LEU A 243 -14.12 8.62 -28.26
CA LEU A 243 -12.70 8.25 -28.39
C LEU A 243 -12.38 7.69 -29.78
N ASP A 244 -13.33 6.98 -30.40
CA ASP A 244 -13.21 6.45 -31.77
C ASP A 244 -13.39 7.55 -32.85
N GLY A 245 -13.73 8.77 -32.45
CA GLY A 245 -14.02 9.89 -33.35
C GLY A 245 -15.46 9.93 -33.89
N ASP A 246 -16.31 8.96 -33.55
CA ASP A 246 -17.72 8.94 -33.92
C ASP A 246 -18.56 9.77 -32.93
N LYS A 247 -18.37 11.09 -33.01
CA LYS A 247 -19.11 12.07 -32.20
C LYS A 247 -20.63 11.97 -32.39
N ALA A 248 -21.10 11.60 -33.59
CA ALA A 248 -22.52 11.47 -33.87
C ALA A 248 -23.14 10.30 -33.10
N ALA A 249 -22.49 9.14 -33.09
CA ALA A 249 -22.90 8.02 -32.26
C ALA A 249 -22.80 8.35 -30.77
N ALA A 250 -21.74 9.04 -30.35
CA ALA A 250 -21.57 9.47 -28.95
C ALA A 250 -22.74 10.32 -28.46
N VAL A 251 -23.14 11.36 -29.22
CA VAL A 251 -24.30 12.20 -28.88
C VAL A 251 -25.59 11.38 -28.78
N LYS A 252 -25.84 10.49 -29.75
CA LYS A 252 -27.05 9.64 -29.76
C LYS A 252 -27.10 8.71 -28.53
N LEU A 253 -25.97 8.10 -28.17
CA LEU A 253 -25.86 7.23 -27.00
C LEU A 253 -26.04 8.00 -25.69
N ALA A 254 -25.46 9.20 -25.56
CA ALA A 254 -25.63 10.06 -24.40
C ALA A 254 -27.08 10.56 -24.23
N GLN A 255 -27.77 10.93 -25.32
CA GLN A 255 -29.20 11.26 -25.27
C GLN A 255 -30.04 10.08 -24.78
N ARG A 256 -29.72 8.86 -25.25
CA ARG A 256 -30.37 7.64 -24.76
C ARG A 256 -30.07 7.39 -23.27
N ALA A 257 -28.84 7.65 -22.82
CA ALA A 257 -28.47 7.54 -21.42
C ALA A 257 -29.34 8.45 -20.53
N ILE A 258 -29.55 9.71 -20.94
CA ILE A 258 -30.45 10.66 -20.25
C ILE A 258 -31.88 10.11 -20.18
N ALA A 259 -32.41 9.59 -21.28
CA ALA A 259 -33.77 9.05 -21.32
C ALA A 259 -33.93 7.86 -20.36
N VAL A 260 -32.97 6.93 -20.35
CA VAL A 260 -32.94 5.78 -19.44
C VAL A 260 -32.85 6.21 -17.98
N GLY A 261 -31.99 7.19 -17.67
CA GLY A 261 -31.88 7.76 -16.32
C GLY A 261 -33.19 8.35 -15.84
N LYS A 262 -33.80 9.24 -16.64
CA LYS A 262 -35.08 9.90 -16.30
C LYS A 262 -36.26 8.94 -16.22
N GLN A 263 -36.24 7.84 -16.96
CA GLN A 263 -37.24 6.79 -16.84
C GLN A 263 -37.13 6.04 -15.50
N ALA A 264 -35.92 5.80 -15.02
CA ALA A 264 -35.67 5.14 -13.74
C ALA A 264 -35.97 6.07 -12.54
N ASP A 265 -35.56 7.33 -12.64
CA ASP A 265 -35.89 8.39 -11.68
C ASP A 265 -35.96 9.74 -12.42
N PRO A 266 -37.14 10.41 -12.48
CA PRO A 266 -37.30 11.72 -13.10
C PRO A 266 -36.39 12.82 -12.53
N LYS A 267 -35.84 12.63 -11.32
CA LYS A 267 -34.91 13.57 -10.66
C LYS A 267 -33.43 13.29 -10.96
N THR A 268 -33.13 12.31 -11.80
CA THR A 268 -31.74 11.97 -12.17
C THR A 268 -30.99 13.18 -12.70
N ASP A 269 -29.82 13.48 -12.13
CA ASP A 269 -28.92 14.54 -12.62
C ASP A 269 -28.29 14.14 -13.96
N THR A 270 -28.52 14.97 -14.97
CA THR A 270 -28.04 14.77 -16.35
C THR A 270 -26.98 15.79 -16.78
N THR A 271 -26.57 16.68 -15.88
CA THR A 271 -25.68 17.83 -16.18
C THR A 271 -24.36 17.39 -16.81
N MET A 272 -23.76 16.31 -16.30
CA MET A 272 -22.53 15.77 -16.85
C MET A 272 -22.71 15.24 -18.28
N VAL A 273 -23.81 14.53 -18.53
CA VAL A 273 -24.09 13.95 -19.86
C VAL A 273 -24.41 15.05 -20.87
N GLU A 274 -25.14 16.07 -20.46
CA GLU A 274 -25.42 17.25 -21.28
C GLU A 274 -24.16 18.02 -21.65
N ARG A 275 -23.18 18.10 -20.73
CA ARG A 275 -21.86 18.69 -21.02
C ARG A 275 -21.14 17.91 -22.11
N PHE A 276 -21.10 16.58 -22.01
CA PHE A 276 -20.50 15.74 -23.04
C PHE A 276 -21.20 15.89 -24.39
N ILE A 277 -22.54 15.91 -24.41
CA ILE A 277 -23.30 16.16 -25.65
C ILE A 277 -22.88 17.49 -26.28
N LYS A 278 -22.77 18.56 -25.49
CA LYS A 278 -22.34 19.87 -25.99
C LYS A 278 -20.92 19.86 -26.54
N GLU A 279 -20.01 19.14 -25.90
CA GLU A 279 -18.62 18.99 -26.34
C GLU A 279 -18.52 18.21 -27.67
N TRP A 280 -19.28 17.12 -27.79
CA TRP A 280 -19.25 16.28 -28.99
C TRP A 280 -20.09 16.84 -30.15
N SER A 281 -20.94 17.84 -29.89
CA SER A 281 -21.71 18.52 -30.94
C SER A 281 -20.95 19.68 -31.60
N GLN A 282 -19.72 19.99 -31.14
CA GLN A 282 -18.80 20.96 -31.74
C GLN A 282 -17.82 20.27 -32.70
#